data_AF-F4XG62-F1
#
_entry.id   AF-F4XG62-F1
#
_cell.length_a   1.000
_cell.length_b   1.000
_cell.length_c   1.000
_cell.angle_alpha   90.00
_cell.angle_beta   90.00
_cell.angle_gamma   90.00
#
_symmetry.space_group_name_H-M   'P 1'
#
loop_
_entity.id
_entity.type
_entity.pdbx_description
1 polymer ?
#
loop_
_entity_poly.entity_id
_entity_poly.type
_entity_poly.pdbx_seq_one_letter_code
_entity_poly.pdbx_strand_id
1 'polypeptide(L)'
;MKNKTINLSAWMFFKAIPAVLLLVYYGLCTWNGYDPIIRYLHAACLTLAGVIVLGQISYAKKHNIFDEFAKENLKTTDSICLKLAYVLMVIAALACVFADFNGIIAGYFVVGGIFLLTILRAIIFAVIDKKGL
;
A
#
# COMPACT_ATOMS: atom_id res chain seq x y z
N MET A 1 -7.01 -24.33 -25.16
CA MET A 1 -6.10 -23.20 -24.88
C MET A 1 -6.43 -22.63 -23.51
N LYS A 2 -5.61 -22.91 -22.48
CA LYS A 2 -5.79 -22.35 -21.13
C LYS A 2 -5.47 -20.86 -21.19
N ASN A 3 -6.51 -20.03 -21.28
CA ASN A 3 -6.38 -18.58 -21.29
C ASN A 3 -5.73 -18.16 -19.97
N LYS A 4 -4.63 -17.42 -20.07
CA LYS A 4 -3.78 -17.00 -18.96
C LYS A 4 -4.52 -15.87 -18.22
N THR A 5 -5.50 -16.24 -17.40
CA THR A 5 -6.18 -15.31 -16.49
C THR A 5 -5.10 -14.71 -15.59
N ILE A 6 -4.89 -13.39 -15.73
CA ILE A 6 -4.05 -12.66 -14.78
C ILE A 6 -4.69 -12.91 -13.42
N ASN A 7 -3.94 -13.54 -12.50
CA ASN A 7 -4.44 -13.80 -11.16
C ASN A 7 -4.66 -12.43 -10.48
N LEU A 8 -5.93 -12.00 -10.34
CA LEU A 8 -6.27 -10.69 -9.77
C LEU A 8 -5.65 -10.51 -8.38
N SER A 9 -5.55 -11.60 -7.61
CA SER A 9 -4.85 -11.62 -6.33
C SER A 9 -3.38 -11.20 -6.48
N ALA A 10 -2.66 -11.75 -7.47
CA ALA A 10 -1.27 -11.37 -7.73
C ALA A 10 -1.14 -9.91 -8.17
N TRP A 11 -2.10 -9.39 -8.94
CA TRP A 11 -2.13 -7.99 -9.36
C TRP A 11 -2.35 -7.02 -8.18
N MET A 12 -3.14 -7.42 -7.19
CA MET A 12 -3.27 -6.64 -5.97
C MET A 12 -2.01 -6.66 -5.08
N PHE A 13 -1.29 -7.78 -5.01
CA PHE A 13 0.01 -7.79 -4.36
C PHE A 13 1.00 -6.88 -5.10
N PHE A 14 0.92 -6.81 -6.43
CA PHE A 14 1.68 -5.84 -7.21
C PHE A 14 1.33 -4.39 -6.85
N LYS A 15 0.06 -4.11 -6.52
CA LYS A 15 -0.39 -2.82 -5.96
C LYS A 15 0.16 -2.48 -4.58
N ALA A 16 0.72 -3.43 -3.83
CA ALA A 16 1.37 -3.18 -2.55
C ALA A 16 2.83 -2.69 -2.68
N ILE A 17 3.45 -2.84 -3.86
CA ILE A 17 4.84 -2.44 -4.12
C ILE A 17 5.10 -0.95 -3.80
N PRO A 18 4.23 0.02 -4.18
CA PRO A 18 4.43 1.42 -3.82
C PRO A 18 4.45 1.68 -2.30
N ALA A 19 3.69 0.90 -1.52
CA ALA A 19 3.69 1.04 -0.06
C ALA A 19 4.99 0.52 0.57
N VAL A 20 5.54 -0.58 0.03
CA VAL A 20 6.89 -1.06 0.41
C VAL A 20 7.93 0.02 0.11
N LEU A 21 7.87 0.61 -1.09
CA LEU A 21 8.81 1.65 -1.51
C LEU A 21 8.72 2.89 -0.61
N LEU A 22 7.51 3.28 -0.18
CA LEU A 22 7.30 4.34 0.80
C LEU A 22 7.94 4.05 2.17
N LEU A 23 7.90 2.80 2.61
CA LEU A 23 8.52 2.36 3.86
C LEU A 23 10.05 2.42 3.77
N VAL A 24 10.62 1.97 2.65
CA VAL A 24 12.06 2.08 2.36
C VAL A 24 12.49 3.55 2.26
N TYR A 25 11.71 4.37 1.54
CA TYR A 25 11.92 5.81 1.44
C TYR A 25 11.97 6.47 2.81
N TYR A 26 10.99 6.19 3.67
CA TYR A 26 10.93 6.78 5.01
C TYR A 26 12.14 6.37 5.86
N GLY A 27 12.55 5.10 5.78
CA GLY A 27 13.76 4.63 6.46
C GLY A 27 15.07 5.28 5.97
N LEU A 28 15.14 5.62 4.68
CA LEU A 28 16.26 6.38 4.13
C LEU A 28 16.26 7.85 4.61
N CYS A 29 15.09 8.45 4.82
CA CYS A 29 14.96 9.82 5.36
C CYS A 29 15.43 9.94 6.81
N THR A 30 15.23 8.89 7.60
CA THR A 30 15.57 8.85 9.02
C THR A 30 17.00 8.36 9.26
N TRP A 31 17.71 7.96 8.20
CA TRP A 31 19.10 7.54 8.28
C TRP A 31 19.98 8.74 8.63
N ASN A 32 20.65 8.67 9.77
CA ASN A 32 21.44 9.77 10.29
C ASN A 32 22.83 9.78 9.64
N GLY A 33 22.99 10.55 8.57
CA GLY A 33 24.26 10.76 7.88
C GLY A 33 24.08 11.63 6.65
N TYR A 34 24.80 12.74 6.57
CA TYR A 34 24.80 13.58 5.37
C TYR A 34 25.63 12.88 4.29
N ASP A 35 24.99 12.01 3.52
CA ASP A 35 25.60 11.34 2.39
C ASP A 35 24.82 11.71 1.10
N PRO A 36 25.48 12.34 0.11
CA PRO A 36 24.83 12.68 -1.16
C PRO A 36 24.23 11.45 -1.87
N ILE A 37 24.79 10.26 -1.68
CA ILE A 37 24.28 9.00 -2.25
C ILE A 37 22.85 8.72 -1.75
N ILE A 38 22.60 8.93 -0.46
CA ILE A 38 21.28 8.70 0.15
C ILE A 38 20.24 9.65 -0.43
N ARG A 39 20.62 10.89 -0.76
CA ARG A 39 19.71 11.88 -1.36
C ARG A 39 19.33 11.52 -2.79
N TYR A 40 20.26 11.04 -3.61
CA TYR A 40 19.93 10.50 -4.93
C TYR A 40 19.04 9.26 -4.83
N LEU A 41 19.32 8.37 -3.87
CA LEU A 41 18.54 7.16 -3.65
C LEU A 41 17.10 7.49 -3.20
N HIS A 42 16.93 8.49 -2.34
CA HIS A 42 15.64 9.00 -1.91
C HIS A 42 14.82 9.53 -3.10
N ALA A 43 15.43 10.37 -3.95
CA ALA A 43 14.76 10.92 -5.14
C ALA A 43 14.42 9.80 -6.16
N ALA A 44 15.33 8.85 -6.37
CA ALA A 44 15.10 7.69 -7.22
C ALA A 44 13.95 6.82 -6.68
N CYS A 45 13.88 6.59 -5.38
CA CYS A 45 12.83 5.80 -4.73
C CYS A 45 11.44 6.45 -4.92
N LEU A 46 11.33 7.76 -4.69
CA LEU A 46 10.06 8.47 -4.85
C LEU A 46 9.61 8.52 -6.32
N THR A 47 10.54 8.79 -7.24
CA THR A 47 10.25 8.83 -8.68
C THR A 47 9.85 7.46 -9.21
N LEU A 48 10.53 6.39 -8.81
CA LEU A 48 10.15 5.02 -9.14
C LEU A 48 8.77 4.65 -8.59
N ALA A 49 8.46 5.02 -7.34
CA ALA A 49 7.13 4.80 -6.77
C ALA A 49 6.05 5.47 -7.63
N GLY A 50 6.26 6.73 -8.02
CA GLY A 50 5.35 7.49 -8.89
C GLY A 50 5.15 6.83 -10.26
N VAL A 51 6.25 6.45 -10.92
CA VAL A 51 6.19 5.77 -12.23
C VAL A 51 5.45 4.44 -12.15
N ILE A 52 5.71 3.64 -11.11
CA ILE A 52 5.01 2.36 -10.90
C ILE A 52 3.51 2.58 -10.69
N VAL A 53 3.11 3.55 -9.86
CA VAL A 53 1.69 3.87 -9.62
C VAL A 53 1.00 4.30 -10.92
N LEU A 54 1.62 5.22 -11.67
CA LEU A 54 1.07 5.69 -12.95
C LEU A 54 0.98 4.56 -13.98
N GLY A 55 1.99 3.70 -14.04
CA GLY A 55 2.00 2.50 -14.87
C GLY A 55 0.88 1.54 -14.50
N GLN A 56 0.64 1.28 -13.21
CA GLN A 56 -0.44 0.41 -12.75
C GLN A 56 -1.82 0.96 -13.08
N ILE A 57 -2.04 2.28 -12.90
CA ILE A 57 -3.31 2.92 -13.25
C ILE A 57 -3.56 2.83 -14.76
N SER A 58 -2.54 3.15 -15.56
CA SER A 58 -2.63 3.10 -17.03
C SER A 58 -2.88 1.68 -17.53
N TYR A 59 -2.19 0.70 -16.96
CA TYR A 59 -2.36 -0.72 -17.29
C TYR A 59 -3.75 -1.24 -16.91
N ALA A 60 -4.24 -0.90 -15.71
CA ALA A 60 -5.59 -1.26 -15.27
C ALA A 60 -6.68 -0.71 -16.20
N LYS A 61 -6.53 0.56 -16.62
CA LYS A 61 -7.47 1.23 -17.54
C LYS A 61 -7.43 0.62 -18.94
N LYS A 62 -6.25 0.27 -19.43
CA LYS A 62 -6.07 -0.28 -20.79
C LYS A 62 -6.59 -1.72 -20.92
N HIS A 63 -6.41 -2.54 -19.89
CA HIS A 63 -6.72 -3.97 -19.95
C HIS A 63 -8.07 -4.37 -19.33
N ASN A 64 -8.86 -3.42 -18.81
CA ASN A 64 -10.13 -3.69 -18.12
C ASN A 64 -10.04 -4.94 -17.20
N ILE A 65 -8.95 -4.99 -16.41
CA ILE A 65 -8.58 -6.17 -15.63
C ILE A 65 -9.64 -6.50 -14.56
N PHE A 66 -10.46 -5.50 -14.21
CA PHE A 66 -11.56 -5.63 -13.27
C PHE A 66 -12.88 -5.83 -14.00
N ASP A 67 -13.38 -7.06 -13.92
CA ASP A 67 -14.77 -7.40 -14.21
C ASP A 67 -15.73 -6.64 -13.26
N GLU A 68 -17.01 -6.55 -13.61
CA GLU A 68 -18.09 -5.96 -12.82
C GLU A 68 -18.07 -6.52 -11.39
N PHE A 69 -18.00 -7.85 -11.26
CA PHE A 69 -17.90 -8.57 -9.97
C PHE A 69 -16.64 -8.19 -9.18
N ALA A 70 -15.48 -8.09 -9.84
CA ALA A 70 -14.23 -7.73 -9.18
C ALA A 70 -14.23 -6.27 -8.69
N LYS A 71 -14.92 -5.35 -9.38
CA LYS A 71 -15.10 -3.96 -8.92
C LYS A 71 -15.97 -3.90 -7.68
N GLU A 72 -17.03 -4.68 -7.62
CA GLU A 72 -17.92 -4.74 -6.46
C GLU A 72 -17.20 -5.32 -5.25
N ASN A 73 -16.47 -6.42 -5.42
CA ASN A 73 -15.63 -7.02 -4.39
C ASN A 73 -14.53 -6.07 -3.89
N LEU A 74 -13.91 -5.30 -4.80
CA LEU A 74 -12.97 -4.25 -4.41
C LEU A 74 -13.63 -3.15 -3.58
N LYS A 75 -14.82 -2.67 -3.94
CA LYS A 75 -15.55 -1.66 -3.15
C LYS A 75 -15.85 -2.16 -1.75
N THR A 76 -16.29 -3.42 -1.63
CA THR A 76 -16.55 -4.06 -0.34
C THR A 76 -15.27 -4.19 0.48
N THR A 77 -14.18 -4.65 -0.14
CA THR A 77 -12.85 -4.73 0.49
C THR A 77 -12.38 -3.36 0.97
N ASP A 78 -12.52 -2.33 0.14
CA ASP A 78 -12.10 -0.96 0.45
C ASP A 78 -12.91 -0.37 1.59
N SER A 79 -14.22 -0.64 1.66
CA SER A 79 -15.07 -0.23 2.79
C SER A 79 -14.61 -0.88 4.10
N ILE A 80 -14.32 -2.18 4.10
CA ILE A 80 -13.79 -2.89 5.28
C ILE A 80 -12.42 -2.34 5.66
N CYS A 81 -11.54 -2.16 4.68
CA CYS A 81 -10.21 -1.61 4.89
C CYS A 81 -10.26 -0.18 5.46
N LEU A 82 -11.19 0.65 5.00
CA LEU A 82 -11.38 2.01 5.52
C LEU A 82 -11.86 2.02 6.98
N LYS A 83 -12.78 1.12 7.35
CA LYS A 83 -13.19 0.97 8.75
C LYS A 83 -12.03 0.56 9.64
N LEU A 84 -11.22 -0.40 9.19
CA LEU A 84 -10.01 -0.83 9.91
C LEU A 84 -8.96 0.29 9.99
N ALA A 85 -8.75 1.03 8.89
CA ALA A 85 -7.85 2.18 8.87
C ALA A 85 -8.30 3.26 9.85
N TYR A 86 -9.60 3.55 9.93
CA TYR A 86 -10.15 4.51 10.88
C TYR A 86 -9.86 4.10 12.33
N VAL A 87 -10.15 2.83 12.69
CA VAL A 87 -9.84 2.29 14.02
C VAL A 87 -8.34 2.39 14.33
N LEU A 88 -7.49 2.03 13.37
CA LEU A 88 -6.03 2.10 13.51
C LEU A 88 -5.55 3.55 13.73
N MET A 89 -6.11 4.51 12.99
CA MET A 89 -5.78 5.94 13.14
C MET A 89 -6.23 6.50 14.49
N VAL A 90 -7.37 6.07 15.03
CA VAL A 90 -7.83 6.46 16.38
C VAL A 90 -6.86 5.93 17.44
N ILE A 91 -6.43 4.67 17.33
CA ILE A 91 -5.44 4.08 18.23
C ILE A 91 -4.10 4.82 18.11
N ALA A 92 -3.67 5.15 16.89
CA ALA A 92 -2.47 5.94 16.63
C ALA A 92 -2.52 7.29 17.34
N ALA A 93 -3.63 8.01 17.19
CA ALA A 93 -3.82 9.33 17.77
C ALA A 93 -3.81 9.28 19.30
N LEU A 94 -4.48 8.29 19.91
CA LEU A 94 -4.44 8.08 21.36
C LEU A 94 -3.03 7.74 21.82
N ALA A 95 -2.34 6.84 21.12
CA ALA A 95 -0.95 6.50 21.44
C ALA A 95 -0.05 7.74 21.39
N CYS A 96 -0.23 8.64 20.42
CA CYS A 96 0.52 9.90 20.33
C CYS A 96 0.23 10.89 21.46
N VAL A 97 -0.92 10.80 22.12
CA VAL A 97 -1.23 11.64 23.28
C VAL A 97 -0.61 11.08 24.56
N PHE A 98 -0.56 9.75 24.71
CA PHE A 98 -0.11 9.09 25.94
C PHE A 98 1.36 8.68 25.93
N ALA A 99 1.98 8.54 24.75
CA ALA A 99 3.39 8.23 24.60
C ALA A 99 4.13 9.45 24.02
N ASP A 100 5.23 9.85 24.66
CA ASP A 100 6.19 10.83 24.11
C ASP A 100 6.86 10.26 22.86
N PHE A 101 6.16 10.28 21.72
CA PHE A 101 6.72 9.84 20.46
C PHE A 101 7.65 10.92 19.90
N ASN A 102 8.90 10.54 19.64
CA ASN A 102 9.75 11.27 18.72
C ASN A 102 9.08 11.27 17.32
N GLY A 103 9.08 12.41 16.61
CA GLY A 103 8.45 12.55 15.29
C GLY A 103 8.91 11.51 14.26
N ILE A 104 10.14 11.01 14.41
CA ILE A 104 10.67 9.89 13.60
C ILE A 104 9.89 8.59 13.86
N ILE A 105 9.62 8.28 15.14
CA ILE A 105 8.89 7.07 15.54
C ILE A 105 7.42 7.18 15.10
N ALA A 106 6.82 8.36 15.25
CA ALA A 106 5.46 8.62 14.79
C ALA A 106 5.32 8.42 13.27
N GLY A 107 6.29 8.87 12.47
CA GLY A 107 6.23 8.66 11.02
C GLY A 107 6.43 7.19 10.62
N TYR A 108 7.25 6.43 11.34
CA TYR A 108 7.32 4.97 11.15
C TYR A 108 5.99 4.28 11.46
N PHE A 109 5.27 4.73 12.49
CA PHE A 109 3.95 4.21 12.81
C PHE A 109 2.95 4.46 11.67
N VAL A 110 2.96 5.66 11.09
CA VAL A 110 2.09 6.03 9.96
C VAL A 110 2.43 5.21 8.71
N VAL A 111 3.70 5.19 8.30
CA VAL A 111 4.14 4.49 7.09
C VAL A 111 4.00 2.97 7.24
N GLY A 112 4.29 2.44 8.43
CA GLY A 112 4.04 1.05 8.78
C GLY A 112 2.55 0.70 8.76
N GLY A 113 1.68 1.58 9.25
CA GLY A 113 0.23 1.43 9.19
C GLY A 113 -0.29 1.39 7.75
N ILE A 114 0.19 2.27 6.88
CA ILE A 114 -0.14 2.25 5.44
C ILE A 114 0.27 0.91 4.82
N PHE A 115 1.50 0.47 5.08
CA PHE A 115 1.99 -0.81 4.57
C PHE A 115 1.14 -2.00 5.06
N LEU A 116 0.85 -2.05 6.36
CA LEU A 116 -0.01 -3.09 6.95
C LEU A 116 -1.40 -3.11 6.31
N LEU A 117 -2.03 -1.94 6.13
CA LEU A 117 -3.35 -1.82 5.49
C LEU A 117 -3.31 -2.29 4.04
N THR A 118 -2.24 -2.01 3.29
CA THR A 118 -2.11 -2.50 1.91
C THR A 118 -1.99 -4.02 1.81
N ILE A 119 -1.25 -4.65 2.72
CA ILE A 119 -1.18 -6.12 2.81
C ILE A 119 -2.55 -6.68 3.18
N LEU A 120 -3.20 -6.09 4.20
CA LEU A 120 -4.49 -6.55 4.67
C LEU A 120 -5.56 -6.47 3.59
N ARG A 121 -5.59 -5.36 2.83
CA ARG A 121 -6.45 -5.20 1.65
C ARG A 121 -6.22 -6.33 0.64
N ALA A 122 -4.96 -6.65 0.37
CA ALA A 122 -4.63 -7.73 -0.56
C ALA A 122 -5.08 -9.11 -0.06
N ILE A 123 -4.95 -9.37 1.24
CA ILE A 123 -5.42 -10.62 1.87
C ILE A 123 -6.95 -10.70 1.83
N ILE A 124 -7.66 -9.65 2.26
CA ILE A 124 -9.13 -9.64 2.31
C ILE A 124 -9.72 -9.91 0.93
N PHE A 125 -9.23 -9.23 -0.11
CA PHE A 125 -9.73 -9.49 -1.45
C PHE A 125 -9.32 -10.87 -1.96
N ALA A 126 -8.13 -11.39 -1.65
CA ALA A 126 -7.77 -12.76 -2.01
C ALA A 126 -8.70 -13.80 -1.35
N VAL A 127 -9.18 -13.54 -0.13
CA VAL A 127 -10.16 -14.38 0.56
C VAL A 127 -11.54 -14.28 -0.07
N ILE A 128 -11.98 -13.08 -0.47
CA ILE A 128 -13.27 -12.88 -1.16
C ILE A 128 -13.27 -13.55 -2.53
N ASP A 129 -12.21 -13.33 -3.33
CA ASP A 129 -12.00 -13.93 -4.66
C ASP A 129 -12.01 -15.47 -4.60
N LYS A 130 -11.35 -16.06 -3.57
CA LYS A 130 -11.37 -17.52 -3.34
C LYS A 130 -12.74 -18.07 -2.94
N LYS A 131 -13.60 -17.27 -2.32
CA LYS A 131 -14.95 -17.70 -1.90
C LYS A 131 -15.97 -17.61 -3.03
N GLY A 132 -15.59 -17.10 -4.21
CA GLY A 132 -16.45 -17.07 -5.40
C GLY A 132 -17.64 -16.12 -5.28
N LEU A 133 -17.51 -15.05 -4.48
CA LEU A 133 -18.41 -13.90 -4.52
C LEU A 133 -18.04 -13.00 -5.68
#